data_AF-A0AA38UEN0-F1
#
_entry.id   AF-A0AA38UEN0-F1
#
_cell.length_a   1.000
_cell.length_b   1.000
_cell.length_c   1.000
_cell.angle_alpha   90.00
_cell.angle_beta   90.00
_cell.angle_gamma   90.00
#
_symmetry.space_group_name_H-M   'P 1'
#
loop_
_entity.id
_entity.type
_entity.pdbx_description
1 polymer ?
#
loop_
_entity_poly.entity_id
_entity_poly.type
_entity_poly.pdbx_seq_one_letter_code
_entity_poly.pdbx_strand_id
1 'polypeptide(L)'
;IRVGLYGALLLFSVILLALSCARINYTLHLPPGDPLNGGRDFYDPVIPELIFTTLVTIGWSGLILFLSLSDSSKLRFPRLYGDELIGLVILWFFWIGGAGAASSLWGDLSFCQQFSACRVLSALEAFAWFGWITLTGMIAFS
;
A
#
# COMPACT_ATOMS: atom_id res chain seq x y z
N ILE A 1 12.47 13.70 -10.82
CA ILE A 1 11.53 13.76 -9.66
C ILE A 1 10.37 12.78 -9.86
N ARG A 2 9.54 12.89 -10.91
CA ARG A 2 8.41 11.98 -11.17
C ARG A 2 8.76 10.49 -11.25
N VAL A 3 9.76 10.12 -12.05
CA VAL A 3 10.25 8.72 -12.12
C VAL A 3 10.72 8.20 -10.76
N GLY A 4 11.35 9.06 -9.94
CA GLY A 4 11.76 8.71 -8.58
C GLY A 4 10.59 8.53 -7.62
N LEU A 5 9.56 9.38 -7.72
CA LEU A 5 8.32 9.26 -6.91
C LEU A 5 7.53 8.00 -7.28
N TYR A 6 7.38 7.70 -8.58
CA TYR A 6 6.78 6.43 -9.03
C TYR A 6 7.61 5.22 -8.56
N GLY A 7 8.94 5.30 -8.60
CA GLY A 7 9.82 4.26 -8.06
C GLY A 7 9.67 4.06 -6.55
N ALA A 8 9.59 5.15 -5.77
CA ALA A 8 9.34 5.08 -4.33
C ALA A 8 7.96 4.50 -4.01
N LEU A 9 6.92 4.93 -4.73
CA LEU A 9 5.57 4.40 -4.60
C LEU A 9 5.52 2.90 -4.91
N LEU A 10 6.22 2.45 -5.95
CA LEU A 10 6.33 1.04 -6.30
C LEU A 10 7.04 0.25 -5.20
N LEU A 11 8.14 0.76 -4.66
CA LEU A 11 8.85 0.14 -3.54
C LEU A 11 7.95 0.00 -2.30
N PHE A 12 7.27 1.08 -1.90
CA PHE A 12 6.34 1.04 -0.77
C PHE A 12 5.18 0.08 -1.00
N SER A 13 4.65 0.03 -2.22
CA SER A 13 3.58 -0.91 -2.59
C SER A 13 4.03 -2.36 -2.50
N VAL A 14 5.24 -2.68 -2.95
CA VAL A 14 5.81 -4.04 -2.87
C VAL A 14 6.06 -4.45 -1.42
N ILE A 15 6.61 -3.56 -0.60
CA ILE A 15 6.83 -3.81 0.83
C ILE A 15 5.49 -4.08 1.52
N LEU A 16 4.50 -3.23 1.27
CA LEU A 16 3.17 -3.35 1.88
C LEU A 16 2.47 -4.63 1.41
N LEU A 17 2.57 -4.99 0.13
CA LEU A 17 2.06 -6.26 -0.39
C LEU A 17 2.70 -7.47 0.32
N ALA A 18 4.02 -7.48 0.46
CA ALA A 18 4.74 -8.57 1.13
C ALA A 18 4.33 -8.71 2.60
N LEU A 19 4.21 -7.59 3.32
CA LEU A 19 3.76 -7.57 4.71
C LEU A 19 2.29 -8.03 4.84
N SER A 20 1.41 -7.62 3.92
CA SER A 20 0.00 -8.03 3.91
C SER A 20 -0.14 -9.53 3.64
N CYS A 21 0.64 -10.08 2.71
CA CYS A 21 0.70 -11.52 2.46
C CYS A 21 1.22 -12.29 3.67
N ALA A 22 2.24 -11.79 4.36
CA ALA A 22 2.74 -12.41 5.58
C ALA A 22 1.68 -12.39 6.69
N ARG A 23 0.93 -11.27 6.81
CA ARG A 23 -0.12 -11.11 7.81
C ARG A 23 -1.30 -12.04 7.56
N ILE A 24 -1.83 -12.09 6.33
CA ILE A 24 -2.98 -12.96 6.02
C ILE A 24 -2.65 -14.45 6.23
N ASN A 25 -1.41 -14.85 5.90
CA ASN A 25 -0.97 -16.21 6.12
C ASN A 25 -0.87 -16.54 7.61
N TYR A 26 -0.42 -15.59 8.43
CA TYR A 26 -0.35 -15.75 9.88
C TYR A 26 -1.74 -15.74 10.54
N THR A 27 -2.69 -14.92 10.08
CA THR A 27 -4.05 -14.87 10.66
C THR A 27 -4.92 -16.07 10.28
N LEU A 28 -4.60 -16.75 9.17
CA LEU A 28 -5.26 -17.98 8.74
C LEU A 28 -4.61 -19.27 9.27
N HIS A 29 -3.39 -19.18 9.79
CA HIS A 29 -2.64 -20.31 10.34
C HIS A 29 -2.00 -19.91 11.67
N LEU A 30 -2.82 -19.61 12.68
CA LEU A 30 -2.28 -19.24 13.98
C LEU A 30 -1.49 -20.43 14.57
N PRO A 31 -0.25 -20.20 15.04
CA PRO A 31 0.50 -21.25 15.71
C PRO A 31 -0.20 -21.63 17.03
N PRO A 32 -0.25 -22.93 17.37
CA PRO A 32 -0.91 -23.39 18.59
C PRO A 32 -0.21 -22.80 19.82
N GLY A 33 -0.97 -22.08 20.64
CA GLY A 33 -0.49 -21.42 21.86
C GLY A 33 -0.42 -19.88 21.79
N ASP A 34 -0.72 -19.28 20.64
CA ASP A 34 -0.84 -17.83 20.53
C ASP A 34 -2.17 -17.34 21.15
N PRO A 35 -2.17 -16.42 22.15
CA PRO A 35 -3.39 -15.91 22.77
C PRO A 35 -4.21 -15.01 21.82
N LEU A 36 -3.68 -14.65 20.65
CA LEU A 36 -4.37 -13.82 19.67
C LEU A 36 -5.70 -14.45 19.24
N ASN A 37 -6.80 -13.68 19.36
CA ASN A 37 -8.17 -14.14 19.09
C ASN A 37 -8.55 -15.47 19.80
N GLY A 38 -8.00 -15.72 20.99
CA GLY A 38 -8.23 -16.97 21.72
C GLY A 38 -7.68 -18.22 21.00
N GLY A 39 -6.65 -18.05 20.18
CA GLY A 39 -6.02 -19.13 19.41
C GLY A 39 -6.85 -19.61 18.22
N ARG A 40 -7.80 -18.80 17.75
CA ARG A 40 -8.65 -19.11 16.58
C ARG A 40 -8.27 -18.26 15.39
N ASP A 41 -8.16 -18.92 14.23
CA ASP A 41 -7.99 -18.25 12.95
C ASP A 41 -9.09 -17.22 12.71
N PHE A 42 -8.70 -16.06 12.18
CA PHE A 42 -9.64 -14.98 11.88
C PHE A 42 -9.27 -14.30 10.58
N TYR A 43 -10.28 -13.71 9.94
CA TYR A 43 -10.12 -12.97 8.71
C TYR A 43 -10.24 -11.47 8.99
N ASP A 44 -9.16 -10.74 8.71
CA ASP A 44 -9.14 -9.28 8.80
C ASP A 44 -9.45 -8.69 7.41
N PRO A 45 -10.60 -8.01 7.24
CA PRO A 45 -11.02 -7.48 5.94
C PRO A 45 -10.17 -6.30 5.43
N VAL A 46 -9.33 -5.68 6.27
CA VAL A 46 -8.43 -4.60 5.85
C VAL A 46 -7.26 -5.13 5.00
N ILE A 47 -6.76 -6.31 5.35
CA ILE A 47 -5.63 -6.93 4.66
C ILE A 47 -5.90 -7.19 3.15
N PRO A 48 -7.02 -7.83 2.74
CA PRO A 48 -7.31 -8.02 1.32
C PRO A 48 -7.54 -6.70 0.57
N GLU A 49 -8.07 -5.66 1.22
CA GLU A 49 -8.20 -4.33 0.62
C GLU A 49 -6.82 -3.71 0.34
N LEU A 50 -5.90 -3.80 1.30
CA LEU A 50 -4.52 -3.34 1.13
C LEU A 50 -3.77 -4.14 0.04
N ILE A 51 -4.00 -5.45 -0.05
CA ILE A 51 -3.45 -6.29 -1.13
C ILE A 51 -3.98 -5.83 -2.49
N PHE A 52 -5.29 -5.62 -2.62
CA PHE A 52 -5.89 -5.13 -3.86
C PHE A 52 -5.31 -3.76 -4.25
N THR A 53 -5.26 -2.83 -3.29
CA THR A 53 -4.75 -1.48 -3.49
C THR A 53 -3.29 -1.48 -3.95
N THR A 54 -2.44 -2.30 -3.32
CA THR A 54 -1.02 -2.41 -3.69
C THR A 54 -0.82 -3.08 -5.04
N LEU A 55 -1.60 -4.11 -5.40
CA LEU A 55 -1.53 -4.73 -6.73
C LEU A 55 -1.91 -3.77 -7.85
N VAL A 56 -3.01 -3.02 -7.69
CA VAL A 56 -3.41 -2.00 -8.66
C VAL A 56 -2.35 -0.90 -8.76
N THR A 57 -1.76 -0.50 -7.62
CA THR A 57 -0.70 0.52 -7.59
C THR A 57 0.57 0.03 -8.27
N ILE A 58 0.99 -1.22 -8.07
CA ILE A 58 2.15 -1.83 -8.74
C ILE A 58 1.91 -1.91 -10.24
N GLY A 59 0.72 -2.36 -10.66
CA GLY A 59 0.35 -2.43 -12.08
C GLY A 59 0.38 -1.04 -12.74
N TRP A 60 -0.22 -0.04 -12.09
CA TRP A 60 -0.25 1.33 -12.61
C TRP A 60 1.14 1.98 -12.64
N SER A 61 1.86 1.98 -11.52
CA SER A 61 3.20 2.57 -11.42
C SER A 61 4.21 1.86 -12.33
N GLY A 62 4.15 0.53 -12.43
CA GLY A 62 4.98 -0.26 -13.33
C GLY A 62 4.70 0.05 -14.79
N LEU A 63 3.44 0.20 -15.19
CA LEU A 63 3.06 0.59 -16.55
C LEU A 63 3.56 2.00 -16.90
N ILE A 64 3.37 2.98 -16.01
CA ILE A 64 3.84 4.36 -16.23
C ILE A 64 5.38 4.41 -16.31
N LEU A 65 6.08 3.70 -15.43
CA LEU A 65 7.54 3.60 -15.47
C LEU A 65 8.03 2.90 -16.73
N PHE A 66 7.39 1.80 -17.12
CA PHE A 66 7.75 1.05 -18.33
C PHE A 66 7.55 1.90 -19.58
N LEU A 67 6.41 2.59 -19.72
CA LEU A 67 6.17 3.53 -20.82
C LEU A 67 7.19 4.67 -20.82
N SER A 68 7.54 5.21 -19.64
CA SER A 68 8.54 6.27 -19.51
C SER A 68 9.97 5.81 -19.85
N LEU A 69 10.30 4.53 -19.68
CA LEU A 69 11.63 3.97 -19.95
C LEU A 69 11.74 3.39 -21.37
N SER A 70 10.64 2.87 -21.92
CA SER A 70 10.58 2.25 -23.24
C SER A 70 10.55 3.25 -24.40
N ASP A 71 10.24 4.53 -24.13
CA ASP A 71 10.00 5.52 -25.19
C ASP A 71 11.11 6.58 -25.30
N SER A 72 11.92 6.41 -26.34
CA SER A 72 12.86 7.40 -26.88
C SER A 72 12.18 8.57 -27.62
N SER A 73 10.86 8.84 -27.47
CA SER A 73 10.17 9.88 -28.24
C SER A 73 9.50 10.98 -27.41
N LYS A 74 10.09 12.17 -27.51
CA LYS A 74 9.77 13.46 -26.87
C LYS A 74 8.38 14.06 -27.18
N LEU A 75 7.38 13.33 -27.69
CA LEU A 75 6.23 13.95 -28.37
C LEU A 75 4.83 13.66 -27.82
N ARG A 76 4.67 12.86 -26.74
CA ARG A 76 3.32 12.52 -26.22
C ARG A 76 3.04 12.92 -24.76
N PHE A 77 3.92 13.71 -24.16
CA PHE A 77 3.79 14.17 -22.77
C PHE A 77 2.49 14.94 -22.47
N PRO A 78 2.00 15.93 -23.25
CA PRO A 78 0.92 16.80 -22.78
C PRO A 78 -0.48 16.13 -22.78
N ARG A 79 -0.69 15.02 -23.50
CA ARG A 79 -2.00 14.35 -23.59
C ARG A 79 -2.23 13.30 -22.48
N LEU A 80 -1.18 12.92 -21.75
CA LEU A 80 -1.25 11.93 -20.65
C LEU A 80 -1.62 12.55 -19.29
N TYR A 81 -1.43 13.85 -19.09
CA TYR A 81 -1.58 14.49 -17.77
C TYR A 81 -3.00 14.35 -17.17
N GLY A 82 -4.04 14.39 -17.99
CA GLY A 82 -5.43 14.24 -17.52
C GLY A 82 -5.74 12.81 -17.07
N ASP A 83 -5.38 11.84 -17.88
CA ASP A 83 -5.62 10.42 -17.59
C ASP A 83 -4.73 9.91 -16.44
N GLU A 84 -3.50 10.43 -16.33
CA GLU A 84 -2.58 10.17 -15.22
C GLU A 84 -3.15 10.70 -13.90
N LEU A 85 -3.71 11.92 -13.89
CA LEU A 85 -4.34 12.51 -12.72
C LEU A 85 -5.57 11.71 -12.26
N ILE A 86 -6.42 11.27 -13.19
CA ILE A 86 -7.60 10.44 -12.86
C ILE A 86 -7.15 9.14 -12.18
N GLY A 87 -6.16 8.45 -12.74
CA GLY A 87 -5.62 7.22 -12.15
C GLY A 87 -5.02 7.47 -10.75
N LEU A 88 -4.27 8.56 -10.58
CA LEU A 88 -3.70 8.95 -9.29
C LEU A 88 -4.78 9.29 -8.25
N VAL A 89 -5.86 9.98 -8.63
CA VAL A 89 -6.97 10.30 -7.73
C VAL A 89 -7.73 9.04 -7.30
N ILE A 90 -7.97 8.10 -8.22
CA ILE A 90 -8.59 6.81 -7.88
C ILE A 90 -7.72 6.04 -6.89
N LEU A 91 -6.40 5.94 -7.15
CA LEU A 91 -5.47 5.32 -6.23
C LEU A 91 -5.46 6.05 -4.88
N TRP A 92 -5.49 7.37 -4.87
CA TRP A 92 -5.52 8.17 -3.64
C TRP A 92 -6.70 7.78 -2.73
N PHE A 93 -7.89 7.54 -3.30
CA PHE A 93 -9.05 7.07 -2.54
C PHE A 93 -8.88 5.65 -1.98
N PHE A 94 -8.26 4.75 -2.73
CA PHE A 94 -7.97 3.40 -2.23
C PHE A 94 -6.95 3.42 -1.09
N TRP A 95 -5.90 4.24 -1.20
CA TRP A 95 -4.87 4.34 -0.16
C TRP A 95 -5.38 5.01 1.13
N ILE A 96 -6.22 6.05 1.03
CA ILE A 96 -6.83 6.66 2.23
C ILE A 96 -7.86 5.73 2.87
N GLY A 97 -8.60 4.96 2.07
CA GLY A 97 -9.53 3.93 2.55
C GLY A 97 -8.79 2.88 3.38
N GLY A 98 -7.75 2.27 2.82
CA GLY A 98 -6.97 1.24 3.50
C GLY A 98 -6.21 1.75 4.72
N ALA A 99 -5.63 2.95 4.65
CA ALA A 99 -4.96 3.57 5.80
C ALA A 99 -5.96 3.93 6.91
N GLY A 100 -7.10 4.51 6.56
CA GLY A 100 -8.15 4.87 7.53
C GLY A 100 -8.80 3.64 8.16
N ALA A 101 -9.08 2.61 7.37
CA ALA A 101 -9.61 1.34 7.86
C ALA A 101 -8.63 0.69 8.84
N ALA A 102 -7.34 0.59 8.47
CA ALA A 102 -6.27 0.09 9.33
C ALA A 102 -6.18 0.85 10.67
N SER A 103 -6.11 2.18 10.63
CA SER A 103 -6.01 3.00 11.85
C SER A 103 -7.25 2.89 12.74
N SER A 104 -8.46 2.73 12.17
CA SER A 104 -9.70 2.60 12.94
C SER A 104 -9.87 1.22 13.60
N LEU A 105 -9.44 0.15 12.93
CA LEU A 105 -9.61 -1.23 13.40
C LEU A 105 -8.50 -1.66 14.36
N TRP A 106 -7.25 -1.26 14.10
CA TRP A 106 -6.11 -1.68 14.93
C TRP A 106 -5.84 -0.73 16.09
N GLY A 107 -6.20 0.55 15.96
CA GLY A 107 -6.08 1.55 17.02
C GLY A 107 -4.65 1.76 17.51
N ASP A 108 -4.48 2.02 18.80
CA ASP A 108 -3.17 2.29 19.39
C ASP A 108 -2.37 0.99 19.58
N LEU A 109 -1.38 0.76 18.72
CA LEU A 109 -0.50 -0.41 18.75
C LEU A 109 0.75 -0.22 19.65
N SER A 110 0.87 0.89 20.38
CA SER A 110 2.07 1.18 21.19
C SER A 110 2.25 0.20 22.35
N PHE A 111 1.15 -0.32 22.90
CA PHE A 111 1.17 -1.22 24.07
C PHE A 111 1.68 -2.63 23.75
N CYS A 112 1.64 -3.07 22.48
CA CYS A 112 1.94 -4.45 22.08
C CYS A 112 3.25 -4.64 21.29
N GLN A 113 4.10 -3.61 21.21
CA GLN A 113 5.35 -3.61 20.42
C GLN A 113 6.35 -4.72 20.81
N GLN A 114 6.15 -5.39 21.95
CA GLN A 114 6.93 -6.57 22.34
C GLN A 114 6.68 -7.78 21.41
N PHE A 115 5.48 -7.90 20.83
CA PHE A 115 5.10 -9.01 19.96
C PHE A 115 5.40 -8.71 18.49
N SER A 116 5.93 -9.71 17.77
CA SER A 116 6.24 -9.60 16.34
C SER A 116 5.01 -9.23 15.50
N ALA A 117 3.84 -9.79 15.84
CA ALA A 117 2.58 -9.52 15.15
C ALA A 117 2.20 -8.03 15.19
N CYS A 118 2.41 -7.35 16.32
CA CYS A 118 2.08 -5.94 16.50
C CYS A 118 3.06 -5.02 15.74
N ARG A 119 4.34 -5.41 15.66
CA ARG A 119 5.34 -4.70 14.83
C ARG A 119 5.00 -4.75 13.34
N VAL A 120 4.49 -5.90 12.85
CA VAL A 120 4.05 -6.03 11.45
C VAL A 120 2.84 -5.14 11.17
N LEU A 121 1.88 -5.04 12.09
CA LEU A 121 0.73 -4.14 11.95
C LEU A 121 1.15 -2.68 11.91
N SER A 122 2.02 -2.27 12.82
CA SER A 122 2.56 -0.92 12.84
C SER A 122 3.34 -0.59 11.57
N ALA A 123 4.12 -1.54 11.04
CA ALA A 123 4.80 -1.38 9.76
C ALA A 123 3.80 -1.25 8.60
N LEU A 124 2.76 -2.09 8.55
CA LEU A 124 1.70 -2.01 7.54
C LEU A 124 1.02 -0.65 7.53
N GLU A 125 0.60 -0.17 8.71
CA GLU A 125 -0.02 1.14 8.86
C GLU A 125 0.93 2.28 8.43
N ALA A 126 2.19 2.24 8.87
CA ALA A 126 3.18 3.25 8.50
C ALA A 126 3.41 3.30 6.98
N PHE A 127 3.57 2.15 6.33
CA PHE A 127 3.73 2.10 4.87
C PHE A 127 2.45 2.48 4.13
N ALA A 128 1.26 2.22 4.68
CA ALA A 128 -0.01 2.68 4.12
C ALA A 128 -0.05 4.21 4.08
N TRP A 129 0.29 4.86 5.18
CA TRP A 129 0.37 6.31 5.25
C TRP A 129 1.47 6.89 4.38
N PHE A 130 2.65 6.26 4.31
CA PHE A 130 3.73 6.72 3.44
C PHE A 130 3.37 6.63 1.95
N GLY A 131 2.67 5.58 1.52
CA GLY A 131 2.18 5.49 0.15
C GLY A 131 1.15 6.57 -0.17
N TRP A 132 0.23 6.86 0.75
CA TRP A 132 -0.75 7.94 0.60
C TRP A 132 -0.09 9.34 0.54
N ILE A 133 0.90 9.62 1.41
CA ILE A 133 1.67 10.87 1.38
C ILE A 133 2.41 11.01 0.05
N THR A 134 3.01 9.93 -0.43
CA THR A 134 3.73 9.91 -1.72
C THR A 134 2.77 10.23 -2.87
N LEU A 135 1.59 9.61 -2.90
CA LEU A 135 0.53 9.91 -3.89
C LEU A 135 0.06 11.36 -3.82
N THR A 136 -0.15 11.90 -2.61
CA THR A 136 -0.54 13.29 -2.41
C THR A 136 0.51 14.25 -2.94
N GLY A 137 1.79 13.97 -2.66
CA GLY A 137 2.91 14.71 -3.23
C GLY A 137 2.92 14.65 -4.76
N MET A 138 2.69 13.47 -5.34
CA MET A 138 2.62 13.33 -6.80
C MET A 138 1.49 14.15 -7.40
N ILE A 139 0.27 14.09 -6.83
CA ILE A 139 -0.88 14.89 -7.29
C ILE A 139 -0.57 16.40 -7.20
N ALA A 140 0.07 16.85 -6.12
CA ALA A 140 0.39 18.27 -5.93
C ALA A 140 1.46 18.80 -6.90
N PHE A 141 2.35 17.93 -7.40
CA PHE A 141 3.43 18.28 -8.35
C PHE A 141 3.14 17.84 -9.81
N SER A 142 1.93 17.34 -10.09
CA SER A 142 1.47 16.90 -11.42
C SER A 142 0.97 18.07 -12.26
#